data_AF-A0A1I7IZ87-F1
#
_entry.id   AF-A0A1I7IZ87-F1
#
_cell.length_a   1.000
_cell.length_b   1.000
_cell.length_c   1.000
_cell.angle_alpha   90.00
_cell.angle_beta   90.00
_cell.angle_gamma   90.00
#
_symmetry.space_group_name_H-M   'P 1'
#
loop_
_entity.id
_entity.type
_entity.pdbx_description
1 polymer ?
#
loop_
_entity_poly.entity_id
_entity_poly.type
_entity_poly.pdbx_seq_one_letter_code
_entity_poly.pdbx_strand_id
1 'polypeptide(L)' 'MCSDNYNEILEGIKPLSNAAKRKLIIDISILINLSSNKDNTELICPHCGNKYIVKNGKNKETQRYLC' A
#
# COMPACT_ATOMS: atom_id res chain seq x y z
N MET A 1 2.19 -18.53 3.86
CA MET A 1 1.11 -17.52 3.78
C MET A 1 0.08 -17.84 4.85
N CYS A 2 -0.35 -16.86 5.64
CA CYS A 2 -1.25 -17.03 6.80
C CYS A 2 -2.66 -17.47 6.38
N SER A 3 -2.85 -18.76 6.13
CA SER A 3 -4.17 -19.39 5.90
C SER A 3 -5.06 -19.27 7.14
N ASP A 4 -4.48 -19.39 8.32
CA ASP A 4 -5.22 -19.49 9.58
C ASP A 4 -5.98 -18.20 9.92
N ASN A 5 -5.46 -17.05 9.51
CA ASN A 5 -6.06 -15.74 9.75
C ASN A 5 -7.30 -15.48 8.88
N TYR A 6 -7.42 -16.11 7.71
CA TYR A 6 -8.58 -15.90 6.81
C TYR A 6 -9.86 -16.52 7.38
N ASN A 7 -9.77 -17.78 7.81
CA ASN A 7 -10.93 -18.52 8.31
C ASN A 7 -11.46 -17.92 9.63
N GLU A 8 -10.58 -17.50 10.54
CA GLU A 8 -10.98 -16.82 11.78
C GLU A 8 -11.73 -15.50 11.52
N ILE A 9 -11.23 -14.70 10.58
CA ILE A 9 -11.89 -13.45 10.18
C ILE A 9 -13.25 -13.73 9.54
N LEU A 10 -13.34 -14.77 8.71
CA LEU A 10 -14.60 -15.15 8.07
C LEU A 10 -15.66 -15.56 9.09
N GLU A 11 -15.29 -16.36 10.10
CA GLU A 11 -16.19 -16.73 11.19
C GLU A 11 -16.61 -15.52 12.03
N GLY A 12 -15.71 -14.57 12.28
CA GLY A 12 -16.03 -13.32 12.97
C GLY A 12 -16.99 -12.40 12.19
N ILE A 13 -16.94 -12.45 10.86
CA ILE A 13 -17.78 -11.60 9.99
C ILE A 13 -19.16 -12.21 9.71
N LYS A 14 -19.29 -13.55 9.73
CA LYS A 14 -20.57 -14.25 9.50
C LYS A 14 -21.76 -13.66 10.28
N PRO A 15 -21.68 -13.44 11.61
CA PRO A 15 -22.82 -12.97 12.40
C PRO A 15 -23.19 -11.49 12.17
N LEU A 16 -22.38 -10.72 11.44
CA LEU A 16 -22.65 -9.30 11.20
C LEU A 16 -23.87 -9.11 10.29
N SER A 17 -24.62 -8.04 10.56
CA SER A 17 -25.69 -7.59 9.68
C SER A 17 -25.15 -7.15 8.32
N ASN A 18 -26.01 -7.20 7.29
CA ASN A 18 -25.63 -6.74 5.95
C ASN A 18 -25.20 -5.26 5.93
N ALA A 19 -25.80 -4.43 6.79
CA ALA A 19 -25.41 -3.03 6.94
C ALA A 19 -23.97 -2.90 7.49
N ALA A 20 -23.63 -3.67 8.53
CA ALA A 20 -22.28 -3.69 9.09
C ALA A 20 -21.24 -4.21 8.11
N LYS A 21 -21.57 -5.27 7.35
CA LYS A 21 -20.71 -5.81 6.28
C LYS A 21 -20.44 -4.76 5.19
N ARG A 22 -21.46 -4.02 4.75
CA ARG A 22 -21.29 -2.93 3.77
C ARG A 22 -20.40 -1.82 4.30
N LYS A 23 -20.56 -1.42 5.57
CA LYS A 23 -19.71 -0.41 6.20
C LYS A 23 -18.24 -0.86 6.24
N LEU A 24 -17.97 -2.10 6.66
CA LEU A 24 -16.62 -2.67 6.67
C LEU A 24 -15.97 -2.64 5.29
N ILE A 25 -16.70 -3.00 4.23
CA ILE A 25 -16.18 -2.96 2.86
C ILE A 25 -15.77 -1.53 2.47
N ILE A 26 -16.58 -0.53 2.82
CA ILE A 26 -16.27 0.89 2.56
C ILE A 26 -15.02 1.32 3.33
N ASP A 27 -14.96 1.02 4.63
CA ASP A 27 -13.83 1.38 5.49
C ASP A 27 -12.52 0.74 4.98
N ILE A 28 -12.54 -0.53 4.60
CA ILE A 28 -11.39 -1.23 4.00
C ILE A 28 -10.98 -0.56 2.68
N SER A 29 -11.94 -0.19 1.83
CA SER A 29 -11.64 0.47 0.55
C SER A 29 -10.96 1.83 0.74
N ILE A 30 -11.41 2.61 1.73
CA ILE A 30 -10.78 3.89 2.10
C ILE A 30 -9.36 3.66 2.62
N LEU A 31 -9.17 2.69 3.51
CA LEU A 31 -7.85 2.37 4.06
C LEU A 31 -6.86 1.92 2.98
N ILE A 32 -7.31 1.08 2.04
CA ILE A 32 -6.49 0.66 0.89
C ILE A 32 -6.09 1.90 0.09
N ASN A 33 -7.03 2.77 -0.29
CA ASN A 33 -6.74 3.98 -1.06
C ASN A 33 -5.78 4.95 -0.35
N LEU A 34 -5.90 5.09 0.98
CA LEU A 34 -4.97 5.90 1.77
C LEU A 34 -3.57 5.26 1.83
N SER A 35 -3.51 3.93 1.86
CA SER A 35 -2.24 3.20 1.89
C SER A 35 -1.51 3.19 0.54
N SER A 36 -2.24 3.13 -0.57
CA SER A 36 -1.66 3.14 -1.93
C SER A 36 -1.13 4.50 -2.36
N ASN A 37 -1.47 5.59 -1.65
CA ASN A 37 -0.89 6.91 -1.86
C ASN A 37 0.55 7.07 -1.34
N LYS A 38 1.16 6.03 -0.75
CA LYS A 38 2.55 6.10 -0.24
C LYS A 38 3.65 5.83 -1.27
N ASP A 39 3.34 5.27 -2.44
CA ASP A 39 4.38 4.73 -3.33
C ASP A 39 4.42 5.34 -4.75
N ASN A 40 3.63 6.39 -5.03
CA ASN A 40 3.56 6.99 -6.37
C ASN A 40 3.98 8.47 -6.42
N THR A 41 4.76 8.97 -5.45
CA THR A 41 5.54 10.19 -5.73
C THR A 41 6.58 9.81 -6.78
N GLU A 42 6.27 10.10 -8.05
CA GLU A 42 7.21 10.01 -9.17
C GLU A 42 8.51 10.72 -8.73
N LEU A 43 9.57 9.95 -8.48
CA LEU A 43 10.88 10.50 -8.19
C LEU A 43 11.39 11.13 -9.49
N ILE A 44 11.44 12.47 -9.51
CA ILE A 44 11.94 13.24 -10.64
C ILE A 44 13.36 13.73 -10.32
N CYS A 45 14.29 13.55 -11.25
CA CYS A 45 15.65 14.01 -11.06
C CYS A 45 15.67 15.54 -11.10
N PRO A 46 16.11 16.25 -10.05
CA PRO A 46 16.15 17.72 -10.05
C PRO A 46 17.18 18.27 -11.04
N HIS A 47 18.12 17.44 -11.51
CA HIS A 47 19.17 17.86 -12.45
C HIS A 47 18.77 17.72 -13.91
N CYS A 48 18.09 16.63 -14.29
CA CYS A 48 17.75 16.35 -15.69
C CYS A 48 16.25 16.23 -15.98
N GLY A 49 15.39 16.32 -14.96
CA GLY A 49 13.94 16.19 -15.09
C GLY A 49 13.46 14.77 -15.45
N ASN A 50 14.35 13.77 -15.49
CA ASN A 50 13.94 12.40 -15.82
C ASN A 50 13.06 11.82 -14.70
N LYS A 51 11.93 11.23 -15.11
CA LYS A 51 10.96 10.53 -14.26
C LYS A 51 11.28 9.05 -14.10
N TYR A 52 12.07 8.49 -15.02
CA TYR A 52 12.48 7.10 -14.99
C TYR A 52 13.71 6.94 -14.10
N ILE A 53 13.50 7.06 -12.80
CA ILE A 53 14.57 6.89 -11.81
C ILE A 53 14.59 5.44 -11.30
N VAL A 54 15.74 4.79 -11.44
CA VAL A 54 15.98 3.46 -10.84
C VAL A 54 16.90 3.56 -9.63
N LYS A 55 16.56 2.80 -8.58
CA LYS A 55 17.33 2.76 -7.34
C LYS A 55 18.70 2.11 -7.58
N ASN A 56 19.78 2.88 -7.41
CA ASN A 56 21.15 2.43 -7.71
C ASN A 56 21.97 2.20 -6.43
N GLY A 57 21.54 1.23 -5.61
CA GLY A 57 22.22 0.84 -4.37
C GLY A 57 22.08 1.85 -3.22
N LYS A 58 22.55 1.48 -2.03
CA LYS A 58 22.45 2.30 -0.80
C LYS A 58 23.83 2.33 -0.12
N ASN A 59 24.33 3.51 0.24
CA ASN A 59 25.41 3.61 1.24
C ASN A 59 24.79 3.91 2.62
N LYS A 60 25.59 3.91 3.69
CA LYS A 60 25.10 4.06 5.08
C LYS A 60 24.20 5.30 5.28
N GLU A 61 24.38 6.35 4.48
CA GLU A 61 23.74 7.66 4.70
C GLU A 61 23.01 8.22 3.47
N THR A 62 23.21 7.65 2.28
CA THR A 62 22.69 8.17 1.01
C THR A 62 22.11 7.08 0.13
N GLN A 63 20.94 7.39 -0.40
CA GLN A 63 20.27 6.61 -1.43
C GLN A 63 20.70 7.14 -2.79
N ARG A 64 21.30 6.28 -3.61
CA ARG A 64 21.69 6.64 -4.98
C ARG A 64 20.60 6.22 -5.96
N TYR A 65 20.48 7.01 -7.00
CA TYR A 65 19.48 6.88 -8.04
C TYR A 65 20.18 7.09 -9.38
N LEU A 66 19.88 6.23 -10.34
CA LEU A 66 20.29 6.42 -11.73
C LEU A 66 19.07 7.00 -12.46
N CYS A 67 19.28 8.18 -13.03
CA CYS A 67 18.39 8.77 -14.02
C CYS A 67 18.89 8.46 -15.42
#